data_AF-A0A928THG6-F1
#
_entry.id   AF-A0A928THG6-F1
#
_cell.length_a   1.000
_cell.length_b   1.000
_cell.length_c   1.000
_cell.angle_alpha   90.00
_cell.angle_beta   90.00
_cell.angle_gamma   90.00
#
_symmetry.space_group_name_H-M   'P 1'
#
loop_
_entity.id
_entity.type
_entity.pdbx_description
1 polymer ?
#
loop_
_entity_poly.entity_id
_entity_poly.type
_entity_poly.pdbx_seq_one_letter_code
_entity_poly.pdbx_strand_id
1 'polypeptide(L)'
;MSRWLASLGAVLAVFAVAGVAGLVLTCGDADTAMPEPAPCPAPSPTPTFRRDPLGWYRVTMGRNTERLYNLTASFRDEYPDRKFYRSGGFRPAFARYVDETICISQYLRGLTLPPDLAAIETALDHALDEFTAHQLAGREAVQARNVSEYRDWDKGVDQHLAALRRVGTVVP
;
A
#
# COMPACT_ATOMS: atom_id res chain seq x y z
N MET A 1 1.12 0.23 70.42
CA MET A 1 2.29 -0.66 70.35
C MET A 1 2.91 -0.51 68.98
N SER A 2 4.04 0.19 68.91
CA SER A 2 4.93 0.25 67.75
C SER A 2 5.36 -1.16 67.34
N ARG A 3 5.72 -1.37 66.06
CA ARG A 3 7.03 -1.90 65.65
C ARG A 3 7.14 -2.36 64.17
N TRP A 4 8.14 -1.76 63.49
CA TRP A 4 9.11 -2.33 62.55
C TRP A 4 8.80 -2.56 61.05
N LEU A 5 9.53 -1.76 60.26
CA LEU A 5 10.09 -2.03 58.94
C LEU A 5 10.88 -3.35 58.88
N ALA A 6 10.82 -4.06 57.76
CA ALA A 6 11.95 -4.85 57.25
C ALA A 6 11.88 -4.96 55.71
N SER A 7 12.89 -4.35 55.10
CA SER A 7 13.23 -4.39 53.68
C SER A 7 14.07 -5.65 53.35
N LEU A 8 14.12 -5.98 52.05
CA LEU A 8 15.22 -6.59 51.27
C LEU A 8 14.90 -7.91 50.57
N GLY A 9 15.13 -7.91 49.25
CA GLY A 9 15.17 -9.08 48.39
C GLY A 9 15.20 -8.69 46.91
N ALA A 10 16.27 -8.06 46.46
CA ALA A 10 16.51 -7.71 45.06
C ALA A 10 17.23 -8.85 44.31
N VAL A 11 16.73 -9.21 43.12
CA VAL A 11 17.47 -9.83 41.97
C VAL A 11 16.71 -9.38 40.70
N LEU A 12 17.20 -8.40 39.91
CA LEU A 12 17.97 -8.57 38.65
C LEU A 12 17.27 -9.55 37.65
N ALA A 13 17.01 -9.27 36.36
CA ALA A 13 17.43 -8.21 35.46
C ALA A 13 16.67 -8.36 34.09
N VAL A 14 16.63 -7.27 33.29
CA VAL A 14 16.59 -7.20 31.81
C VAL A 14 15.38 -7.86 31.11
N PHE A 15 14.43 -7.12 30.52
CA PHE A 15 14.58 -6.39 29.26
C PHE A 15 13.75 -5.09 29.24
N ALA A 16 14.46 -3.97 29.11
CA ALA A 16 13.90 -2.74 28.55
C ALA A 16 13.99 -2.84 27.02
N VAL A 17 12.84 -2.84 26.34
CA VAL A 17 12.75 -2.23 25.01
C VAL A 17 11.80 -1.06 25.17
N ALA A 18 12.41 0.08 25.49
CA ALA A 18 11.76 1.37 25.48
C ALA A 18 11.32 1.66 24.05
N GLY A 19 10.03 1.44 23.76
CA GLY A 19 9.35 2.10 22.66
C GLY A 19 9.18 3.57 23.01
N VAL A 20 10.27 4.34 22.96
CA VAL A 20 10.18 5.80 22.95
C VAL A 20 9.60 6.17 21.60
N ALA A 21 8.27 6.23 21.55
CA ALA A 21 7.57 7.03 20.56
C ALA A 21 8.08 8.46 20.76
N GLY A 22 9.04 8.85 19.92
CA GLY A 22 9.49 10.23 19.82
C GLY A 22 8.28 11.07 19.42
N LEU A 23 7.60 11.62 20.41
CA LEU A 23 6.75 12.79 20.26
C LEU A 23 7.66 13.95 19.87
N VAL A 24 8.02 14.00 18.59
CA VAL A 24 8.48 15.25 17.99
C VAL A 24 7.24 16.14 17.91
N LEU A 25 7.06 16.96 18.94
CA LEU A 25 6.23 18.15 18.91
C LEU A 25 6.81 19.10 17.87
N THR A 26 6.47 18.88 16.61
CA THR A 26 6.57 19.90 15.56
C THR A 26 5.35 20.79 15.69
N CYS A 27 5.50 21.93 16.37
CA CYS A 27 4.54 23.01 16.27
C CYS A 27 4.72 23.66 14.89
N GLY A 28 3.98 23.18 13.88
CA GLY A 28 3.91 23.77 12.55
C GLY A 28 3.21 22.88 11.53
N ASP A 29 1.96 23.21 11.18
CA ASP A 29 1.23 22.72 9.99
C ASP A 29 1.02 21.18 9.83
N ALA A 30 0.77 20.46 10.93
CA ALA A 30 0.53 19.02 10.90
C ALA A 30 -0.70 18.58 10.06
N ASP A 31 -1.64 19.48 9.76
CA ASP A 31 -2.87 19.14 9.03
C ASP A 31 -2.77 19.27 7.49
N THR A 32 -1.60 19.60 6.92
CA THR A 32 -1.47 19.75 5.46
C THR A 32 -0.28 19.04 4.81
N ALA A 33 0.60 18.41 5.59
CA ALA A 33 1.73 17.64 5.07
C ALA A 33 1.28 16.30 4.47
N MET A 34 2.01 15.81 3.47
CA MET A 34 1.81 14.46 2.93
C MET A 34 2.31 13.45 3.98
N PRO A 35 1.48 12.50 4.45
CA PRO A 35 1.93 11.46 5.35
C PRO A 35 3.11 10.65 4.77
N GLU A 36 3.99 10.14 5.62
CA GLU A 36 5.00 9.18 5.20
C GLU A 36 4.33 7.86 4.75
N PRO A 37 4.94 7.13 3.79
CA PRO A 37 4.41 5.84 3.37
C PRO A 37 4.35 4.86 4.54
N ALA A 38 3.18 4.27 4.77
CA ALA A 38 3.04 3.19 5.75
C ALA A 38 3.68 1.90 5.22
N PRO A 39 4.29 1.07 6.08
CA PRO A 39 4.81 -0.23 5.66
C PRO A 39 3.66 -1.13 5.19
N CYS A 40 3.88 -1.84 4.08
CA CYS A 40 2.90 -2.80 3.60
C CYS A 40 2.79 -4.01 4.53
N PRO A 41 1.58 -4.54 4.74
CA PRO A 41 1.41 -5.77 5.52
C PRO A 41 2.15 -6.91 4.82
N ALA A 42 2.77 -7.79 5.59
CA ALA A 42 3.46 -8.96 5.05
C ALA A 42 2.48 -9.81 4.22
N PRO A 43 2.87 -10.27 3.01
CA PRO A 43 2.01 -11.11 2.21
C PRO A 43 1.70 -12.40 2.95
N SER A 44 0.44 -12.84 2.90
CA SER A 44 0.10 -14.18 3.36
C SER A 44 0.80 -15.20 2.45
N PRO A 45 1.40 -16.26 3.00
CA PRO A 45 2.11 -17.24 2.20
C PRO A 45 1.16 -17.87 1.18
N THR A 46 1.62 -17.99 -0.07
CA THR A 46 0.94 -18.79 -1.09
C THR A 46 0.81 -20.22 -0.55
N PRO A 47 -0.41 -20.77 -0.42
CA PRO A 47 -0.59 -22.11 0.12
C PRO A 47 0.14 -23.14 -0.74
N THR A 48 1.15 -23.81 -0.18
CA THR A 48 1.97 -24.82 -0.87
C THR A 48 1.22 -26.11 -1.21
N PHE A 49 0.12 -26.38 -0.51
CA PHE A 49 -0.75 -27.54 -0.73
C PHE A 49 -2.18 -27.11 -1.04
N ARG A 50 -2.43 -26.75 -2.31
CA ARG A 50 -3.78 -26.68 -2.86
C ARG A 50 -3.95 -27.73 -3.94
N ARG A 51 -5.14 -28.35 -3.99
CA ARG A 51 -5.55 -29.21 -5.11
C ARG A 51 -5.61 -28.46 -6.45
N ASP A 52 -5.74 -27.14 -6.41
CA ASP A 52 -5.81 -26.27 -7.59
C ASP A 52 -5.08 -24.93 -7.34
N PRO A 53 -3.76 -24.88 -7.57
CA PRO A 53 -2.97 -23.64 -7.45
C PRO A 53 -3.41 -22.55 -8.44
N LEU A 54 -3.77 -22.95 -9.68
CA LEU A 54 -4.17 -22.02 -10.74
C LEU A 54 -5.53 -21.36 -10.46
N GLY A 55 -6.51 -22.13 -10.00
CA GLY A 55 -7.81 -21.57 -9.59
C GLY A 55 -7.67 -20.59 -8.43
N TRP A 56 -6.82 -20.89 -7.44
CA TRP A 56 -6.55 -19.92 -6.36
C TRP A 56 -5.91 -18.64 -6.90
N TYR A 57 -4.88 -18.78 -7.74
CA TYR A 57 -4.21 -17.64 -8.32
C TYR A 57 -5.18 -16.75 -9.10
N ARG A 58 -6.03 -17.32 -9.96
CA ARG A 58 -7.06 -16.59 -10.71
C ARG A 58 -8.02 -15.82 -9.80
N VAL A 59 -8.52 -16.45 -8.73
CA VAL A 59 -9.40 -15.79 -7.75
C VAL A 59 -8.68 -14.66 -7.02
N THR A 60 -7.43 -14.89 -6.62
CA THR A 60 -6.61 -13.90 -5.91
C THR A 60 -6.31 -12.69 -6.80
N MET A 61 -5.89 -12.93 -8.05
CA MET A 61 -5.69 -11.88 -9.05
C MET A 61 -6.97 -11.10 -9.31
N GLY A 62 -8.07 -11.80 -9.65
CA GLY A 62 -9.34 -11.16 -9.95
C GLY A 62 -9.85 -10.28 -8.80
N ARG A 63 -9.80 -10.78 -7.56
CA ARG A 63 -10.22 -10.03 -6.37
C ARG A 63 -9.37 -8.78 -6.14
N ASN A 64 -8.04 -8.89 -6.25
CA ASN A 64 -7.15 -7.78 -5.96
C ASN A 64 -7.14 -6.74 -7.08
N THR A 65 -7.22 -7.17 -8.35
CA THR A 65 -7.44 -6.23 -9.46
C THR A 65 -8.75 -5.47 -9.26
N GLU A 66 -9.85 -6.16 -8.93
CA GLU A 66 -11.13 -5.50 -8.65
C GLU A 66 -11.03 -4.51 -7.46
N ARG A 67 -10.28 -4.88 -6.41
CA ARG A 67 -9.99 -3.97 -5.30
C ARG A 67 -9.25 -2.70 -5.76
N LEU A 68 -8.27 -2.79 -6.65
CA LEU A 68 -7.57 -1.63 -7.20
C LEU A 68 -8.51 -0.70 -7.98
N TYR A 69 -9.43 -1.26 -8.77
CA TYR A 69 -10.46 -0.48 -9.45
C TYR A 69 -11.39 0.21 -8.45
N ASN A 70 -11.86 -0.51 -7.44
CA ASN A 70 -12.76 0.03 -6.42
C ASN A 70 -12.10 1.12 -5.58
N LEU A 71 -10.81 1.00 -5.27
CA LEU A 71 -10.04 2.06 -4.58
C LEU A 71 -9.95 3.32 -5.43
N THR A 72 -9.67 3.16 -6.73
CA THR A 72 -9.57 4.28 -7.66
C THR A 72 -10.92 4.95 -7.87
N ALA A 73 -11.99 4.16 -7.99
CA ALA A 73 -13.36 4.66 -8.08
C ALA A 73 -13.76 5.41 -6.80
N SER A 74 -13.56 4.80 -5.62
CA SER A 74 -13.87 5.42 -4.33
C SER A 74 -13.13 6.74 -4.12
N PHE A 75 -11.84 6.79 -4.49
CA PHE A 75 -11.06 8.02 -4.41
C PHE A 75 -11.64 9.10 -5.34
N ARG A 76 -12.03 8.74 -6.56
CA ARG A 76 -12.66 9.68 -7.50
C ARG A 76 -14.08 10.06 -7.09
N ASP A 77 -14.83 9.22 -6.41
CA ASP A 77 -16.15 9.58 -5.88
C ASP A 77 -16.02 10.64 -4.77
N GLU A 78 -14.97 10.57 -3.95
CA GLU A 78 -14.64 11.60 -2.95
C GLU A 78 -14.11 12.89 -3.61
N TYR A 79 -13.37 12.77 -4.72
CA TYR A 79 -12.73 13.87 -5.46
C TYR A 79 -13.15 13.91 -6.94
N PRO A 80 -14.43 14.18 -7.25
CA PRO A 80 -15.05 13.88 -8.55
C PRO A 80 -14.61 14.76 -9.71
N ASP A 81 -14.09 15.95 -9.44
CA ASP A 81 -13.63 16.82 -10.52
C ASP A 81 -12.23 16.45 -11.03
N ARG A 82 -11.60 15.44 -10.40
CA ARG A 82 -10.27 14.90 -10.74
C ARG A 82 -9.17 15.98 -10.76
N LYS A 83 -9.37 17.08 -10.03
CA LYS A 83 -8.38 18.14 -9.91
C LYS A 83 -7.49 17.91 -8.71
N PHE A 84 -6.40 18.67 -8.68
CA PHE A 84 -5.58 18.79 -7.49
C PHE A 84 -6.32 19.66 -6.46
N TYR A 85 -6.69 19.08 -5.31
CA TYR A 85 -7.36 19.81 -4.25
C TYR A 85 -6.36 20.42 -3.27
N ARG A 86 -6.68 21.63 -2.78
CA ARG A 86 -5.88 22.33 -1.76
C ARG A 86 -6.35 22.05 -0.33
N SER A 87 -7.45 21.32 -0.16
CA SER A 87 -8.02 21.00 1.15
C SER A 87 -7.05 20.15 1.98
N GLY A 88 -7.10 20.32 3.30
CA GLY A 88 -6.25 19.55 4.22
C GLY A 88 -6.47 18.03 4.12
N GLY A 89 -7.70 17.60 3.83
CA GLY A 89 -8.05 16.18 3.69
C GLY A 89 -7.53 15.49 2.43
N PHE A 90 -7.24 16.23 1.35
CA PHE A 90 -6.88 15.63 0.06
C PHE A 90 -5.56 14.87 0.11
N ARG A 91 -4.50 15.47 0.66
CA ARG A 91 -3.17 14.82 0.66
C ARG A 91 -3.14 13.55 1.51
N PRO A 92 -3.69 13.53 2.74
CA PRO A 92 -3.81 12.29 3.51
C PRO A 92 -4.68 11.24 2.81
N ALA A 93 -5.78 11.64 2.18
CA ALA A 93 -6.63 10.70 1.43
C ALA A 93 -5.89 10.11 0.22
N PHE A 94 -5.19 10.94 -0.55
CA PHE A 94 -4.37 10.52 -1.69
C PHE A 94 -3.22 9.60 -1.24
N ALA A 95 -2.54 9.93 -0.14
CA ALA A 95 -1.47 9.11 0.42
C ALA A 95 -1.96 7.70 0.75
N ARG A 96 -3.07 7.60 1.48
CA ARG A 96 -3.70 6.32 1.85
C ARG A 96 -4.13 5.53 0.62
N TYR A 97 -4.74 6.19 -0.36
CA TYR A 97 -5.10 5.56 -1.64
C TYR A 97 -3.87 4.98 -2.35
N VAL A 98 -2.82 5.79 -2.54
CA VAL A 98 -1.58 5.35 -3.19
C VAL A 98 -0.93 4.21 -2.41
N ASP A 99 -0.77 4.34 -1.10
CA ASP A 99 -0.14 3.33 -0.25
C ASP A 99 -0.88 1.99 -0.35
N GLU A 100 -2.21 2.01 -0.28
CA GLU A 100 -3.00 0.79 -0.41
C GLU A 100 -2.84 0.14 -1.80
N THR A 101 -2.84 0.93 -2.88
CA THR A 101 -2.64 0.40 -4.23
C THR A 101 -1.24 -0.18 -4.45
N ILE A 102 -0.20 0.44 -3.89
CA ILE A 102 1.17 -0.06 -3.92
C ILE A 102 1.26 -1.37 -3.14
N CYS A 103 0.68 -1.45 -1.94
CA CYS A 103 0.72 -2.68 -1.14
C CYS A 103 -0.01 -3.84 -1.80
N ILE A 104 -1.13 -3.59 -2.48
CA ILE A 104 -1.80 -4.63 -3.28
C ILE A 104 -0.90 -5.07 -4.43
N SER A 105 -0.21 -4.15 -5.08
CA SER A 105 0.68 -4.47 -6.21
C SER A 105 1.89 -5.31 -5.76
N GLN A 106 2.49 -4.96 -4.62
CA GLN A 106 3.56 -5.75 -4.00
C GLN A 106 3.09 -7.14 -3.57
N TYR A 107 1.87 -7.23 -3.02
CA TYR A 107 1.26 -8.52 -2.69
C TYR A 107 1.10 -9.39 -3.94
N LEU A 108 0.59 -8.82 -5.04
CA LEU A 108 0.40 -9.54 -6.31
C LEU A 108 1.73 -9.98 -6.94
N ARG A 109 2.79 -9.15 -6.85
CA ARG A 109 4.14 -9.50 -7.30
C ARG A 109 4.75 -10.66 -6.49
N GLY A 110 4.37 -10.78 -5.23
CA GLY A 110 4.80 -11.89 -4.38
C GLY A 110 4.13 -13.24 -4.71
N LEU A 111 3.17 -13.27 -5.64
CA LEU A 111 2.50 -14.50 -6.04
C LEU A 111 3.36 -15.28 -7.03
N THR A 112 3.87 -16.42 -6.60
CA THR A 112 4.61 -17.33 -7.49
C THR A 112 3.64 -18.10 -8.39
N LEU A 113 3.92 -18.08 -9.69
CA LEU A 113 3.23 -18.90 -10.68
C LEU A 113 3.95 -20.24 -10.93
N PRO A 114 3.23 -21.27 -11.40
CA PRO A 114 3.86 -22.47 -11.94
C PRO A 114 4.83 -22.13 -13.10
N PRO A 115 5.97 -22.85 -13.24
CA PRO A 115 7.01 -22.52 -14.22
C PRO A 115 6.55 -22.49 -15.69
N ASP A 116 5.51 -23.24 -16.03
CA ASP A 116 4.89 -23.26 -17.36
C ASP A 116 4.15 -21.95 -17.71
N LEU A 117 3.94 -21.07 -16.74
CA LEU A 117 3.32 -19.75 -16.90
C LEU A 117 4.32 -18.58 -16.74
N ALA A 118 5.63 -18.83 -16.79
CA ALA A 118 6.66 -17.81 -16.60
C ALA A 118 6.53 -16.58 -17.52
N ALA A 119 6.03 -16.75 -18.75
CA ALA A 119 5.76 -15.63 -19.65
C ALA A 119 4.63 -14.72 -19.15
N ILE A 120 3.59 -15.30 -18.53
CA ILE A 120 2.50 -14.54 -17.91
C ILE A 120 2.99 -13.85 -16.64
N GLU A 121 3.80 -14.55 -15.84
CA GLU A 121 4.45 -13.98 -14.65
C GLU A 121 5.28 -12.74 -15.01
N THR A 122 6.13 -12.85 -16.05
CA THR A 122 6.93 -11.73 -16.55
C THR A 122 6.07 -10.54 -17.00
N ALA A 123 4.99 -10.81 -17.74
CA ALA A 123 4.07 -9.77 -18.19
C ALA A 123 3.32 -9.10 -17.02
N LEU A 124 2.98 -9.88 -15.99
CA LEU A 124 2.35 -9.37 -14.79
C LEU A 124 3.31 -8.50 -13.99
N ASP A 125 4.54 -8.97 -13.76
CA ASP A 125 5.57 -8.24 -13.03
C ASP A 125 5.85 -6.89 -13.67
N HIS A 126 5.97 -6.86 -15.00
CA HIS A 126 6.12 -5.62 -15.75
C HIS A 126 4.94 -4.67 -15.55
N ALA A 127 3.70 -5.16 -15.68
CA ALA A 127 2.51 -4.32 -15.50
C ALA A 127 2.36 -3.80 -14.05
N LEU A 128 2.76 -4.60 -13.05
CA LEU A 128 2.78 -4.20 -11.65
C LEU A 128 3.87 -3.17 -11.35
N ASP A 129 5.05 -3.31 -11.96
CA ASP A 129 6.14 -2.34 -11.84
C ASP A 129 5.75 -0.99 -12.45
N GLU A 130 5.18 -0.99 -13.65
CA GLU A 130 4.69 0.24 -14.29
C GLU A 130 3.59 0.91 -13.46
N PHE A 131 2.62 0.15 -12.96
CA PHE A 131 1.56 0.69 -12.11
C PHE A 131 2.12 1.26 -10.79
N THR A 132 3.04 0.55 -10.14
CA THR A 132 3.67 1.00 -8.90
C THR A 132 4.47 2.29 -9.12
N ALA A 133 5.28 2.34 -10.18
CA ALA A 133 6.02 3.54 -10.55
C ALA A 133 5.10 4.73 -10.82
N HIS A 134 3.98 4.51 -11.53
CA HIS A 134 2.99 5.54 -11.78
C HIS A 134 2.35 6.07 -10.49
N GLN A 135 2.01 5.19 -9.55
CA GLN A 135 1.47 5.60 -8.24
C GLN A 135 2.47 6.40 -7.40
N LEU A 136 3.76 6.01 -7.42
CA LEU A 136 4.83 6.76 -6.76
C LEU A 136 5.00 8.16 -7.37
N ALA A 137 4.99 8.28 -8.70
CA ALA A 137 5.04 9.58 -9.39
C ALA A 137 3.85 10.47 -9.00
N GLY A 138 2.65 9.90 -8.87
CA GLY A 138 1.48 10.61 -8.34
C GLY A 138 1.70 11.11 -6.92
N ARG A 139 2.29 10.28 -6.04
CA ARG A 139 2.62 10.67 -4.66
C ARG A 139 3.59 11.84 -4.62
N GLU A 140 4.66 11.76 -5.41
CA GLU A 140 5.68 12.80 -5.53
C GLU A 140 5.08 14.11 -6.03
N ALA A 141 4.24 14.05 -7.07
CA ALA A 141 3.52 15.21 -7.58
C ALA A 141 2.65 15.87 -6.49
N VAL A 142 1.94 15.06 -5.69
CA VAL A 142 1.09 15.59 -4.62
C VAL A 142 1.89 16.20 -3.47
N GLN A 143 2.99 15.56 -3.09
CA GLN A 143 3.93 16.05 -2.09
C GLN A 143 4.57 17.38 -2.53
N ALA A 144 5.01 17.47 -3.79
CA ALA A 144 5.59 18.67 -4.39
C ALA A 144 4.55 19.75 -4.74
N ARG A 145 3.25 19.45 -4.61
CA ARG A 145 2.13 20.32 -5.03
C ARG A 145 2.17 20.65 -6.53
N ASN A 146 2.69 19.73 -7.34
CA ASN A 146 2.79 19.87 -8.79
C ASN A 146 1.48 19.44 -9.48
N VAL A 147 0.69 20.43 -9.88
CA VAL A 147 -0.64 20.21 -10.49
C VAL A 147 -0.52 19.57 -11.89
N SER A 148 0.54 19.86 -12.63
CA SER A 148 0.73 19.33 -13.98
C SER A 148 1.03 17.83 -13.93
N GLU A 149 2.00 17.43 -13.10
CA GLU A 149 2.33 16.01 -12.91
C GLU A 149 1.17 15.23 -12.29
N TYR A 150 0.42 15.83 -11.35
CA TYR A 150 -0.80 15.20 -10.82
C TYR A 150 -1.84 14.94 -11.93
N ARG A 151 -2.01 15.88 -12.87
CA ARG A 151 -2.92 15.68 -14.00
C ARG A 151 -2.46 14.57 -14.93
N ASP A 152 -1.15 14.45 -15.14
CA ASP A 152 -0.60 13.38 -15.97
C ASP A 152 -0.74 12.02 -15.26
N TRP A 153 -0.56 11.99 -13.93
CA TRP A 153 -0.93 10.84 -13.12
C TRP A 153 -2.40 10.44 -13.29
N ASP A 154 -3.35 11.37 -13.12
CA ASP A 154 -4.78 11.08 -13.18
C ASP A 154 -5.23 10.60 -14.58
N LYS A 155 -4.62 11.11 -15.65
CA LYS A 155 -4.88 10.61 -17.03
C LYS A 155 -4.37 9.19 -17.24
N GLY A 156 -3.24 8.83 -16.62
CA GLY A 156 -2.56 7.56 -16.87
C GLY A 156 -3.07 6.38 -16.02
N VAL A 157 -3.65 6.63 -14.85
CA VAL A 157 -3.96 5.56 -13.89
C VAL A 157 -4.91 4.48 -14.45
N ASP A 158 -5.89 4.87 -15.27
CA ASP A 158 -6.84 3.93 -15.88
C ASP A 158 -6.15 3.00 -16.91
N GLN A 159 -5.16 3.51 -17.63
CA GLN A 159 -4.40 2.73 -18.60
C GLN A 159 -3.59 1.63 -17.91
N HIS A 160 -2.96 1.93 -16.77
CA HIS A 160 -2.21 0.95 -16.00
C HIS A 160 -3.14 -0.09 -15.34
N LEU A 161 -4.28 0.33 -14.80
CA LEU A 161 -5.31 -0.60 -14.30
C LEU A 161 -5.85 -1.51 -15.41
N ALA A 162 -6.02 -0.98 -16.62
CA ALA A 162 -6.44 -1.76 -17.78
C ALA A 162 -5.37 -2.78 -18.21
N ALA A 163 -4.08 -2.42 -18.12
CA ALA A 163 -2.97 -3.33 -18.37
C ALA A 163 -2.97 -4.52 -17.40
N LEU A 164 -3.12 -4.27 -16.10
CA LEU A 164 -3.22 -5.31 -15.08
C LEU A 164 -4.41 -6.25 -15.33
N ARG A 165 -5.58 -5.71 -15.65
CA ARG A 165 -6.78 -6.51 -15.96
C ARG A 165 -6.55 -7.38 -17.20
N ARG A 166 -5.92 -6.85 -18.25
CA ARG A 166 -5.61 -7.63 -19.47
C ARG A 166 -4.73 -8.84 -19.14
N VAL A 167 -3.65 -8.64 -18.39
CA VAL A 167 -2.75 -9.75 -18.00
C VAL A 167 -3.51 -10.80 -17.17
N GLY A 168 -4.33 -10.36 -16.21
CA GLY A 168 -5.14 -11.26 -15.38
C GLY A 168 -6.14 -12.12 -16.16
N THR A 169 -6.64 -11.64 -17.31
CA THR A 169 -7.59 -12.39 -18.16
C THR A 169 -6.93 -13.45 -19.05
N VAL A 170 -5.61 -13.38 -19.27
CA VAL A 170 -4.90 -14.35 -20.13
C VAL A 170 -4.45 -15.59 -19.36
N VAL A 171 -4.67 -15.63 -18.04
CA VAL A 171 -4.36 -16.78 -17.20
C VAL A 171 -5.38 -17.89 -17.50
N PRO A 172 -4.95 -19.07 -17.98
CA PRO A 172 -5.83 -20.16 -18.42
C PRO A 172 -6.63 -20.80 -17.27
#